data_AF-A0A7J8BJ75-F1
#
_entry.id   AF-A0A7J8BJ75-F1
#
_cell.length_a   1.000
_cell.length_b   1.000
_cell.length_c   1.000
_cell.angle_alpha   90.00
_cell.angle_beta   90.00
_cell.angle_gamma   90.00
#
_symmetry.space_group_name_H-M   'P 1'
#
loop_
_entity.id
_entity.type
_entity.pdbx_description
1 polymer ?
#
loop_
_entity_poly.entity_id
_entity_poly.type
_entity_poly.pdbx_seq_one_letter_code
_entity_poly.pdbx_strand_id
1 'polypeptide(L)'
;MGSRGRLDGHPPKGKSWHEVNCVGLPELQLICLVGTEIEGEGLQTVVPTPISASLSHNRIREILKASRKLQGDTDLPMSFTLAIVESDSTIVYYKLTDGFMLPDPQNISLRR
;
A
#
# COMPACT_ATOMS: atom_id res chain seq x y z
N MET A 1 -46.15 16.10 -5.47
CA MET A 1 -44.91 16.16 -6.28
C MET A 1 -43.75 15.95 -5.32
N GLY A 2 -43.36 14.70 -5.08
CA GLY A 2 -42.37 14.34 -4.07
C GLY A 2 -41.07 13.91 -4.73
N SER A 3 -40.04 14.75 -4.66
CA SER A 3 -38.72 14.44 -5.19
C SER A 3 -37.91 13.74 -4.10
N ARG A 4 -37.77 12.41 -4.22
CA ARG A 4 -36.78 11.63 -3.48
C ARG A 4 -35.38 12.03 -3.97
N GLY A 5 -34.71 12.89 -3.21
CA GLY A 5 -33.27 13.12 -3.35
C GLY A 5 -32.52 11.88 -2.87
N ARG A 6 -31.92 11.17 -3.82
CA ARG A 6 -31.07 9.99 -3.62
C ARG A 6 -29.95 10.33 -2.65
N LEU A 7 -29.85 9.57 -1.55
CA LEU A 7 -28.68 9.58 -0.68
C LEU A 7 -27.52 8.96 -1.49
N ASP A 8 -26.73 9.79 -2.15
CA ASP A 8 -25.45 9.36 -2.73
C ASP A 8 -24.48 9.17 -1.56
N GLY A 9 -24.56 7.98 -0.96
CA GLY A 9 -23.59 7.51 0.00
C GLY A 9 -22.24 7.46 -0.69
N HIS A 10 -21.40 8.44 -0.42
CA HIS A 10 -19.99 8.33 -0.71
C HIS A 10 -19.38 7.60 0.50
N PRO A 11 -19.09 6.28 0.43
CA PRO A 11 -18.20 5.71 1.43
C PRO A 11 -16.89 6.51 1.37
N PRO A 12 -16.20 6.73 2.51
CA PRO A 12 -14.86 7.28 2.47
C PRO A 12 -14.05 6.41 1.49
N LYS A 13 -13.48 7.03 0.44
CA LYS A 13 -12.75 6.33 -0.62
C LYS A 13 -11.45 5.75 -0.05
N GLY A 14 -11.56 4.65 0.68
CA GLY A 14 -10.46 3.74 0.97
C GLY A 14 -10.08 2.97 -0.29
N LYS A 15 -8.85 2.47 -0.36
CA LYS A 15 -8.43 1.57 -1.43
C LYS A 15 -9.41 0.39 -1.53
N SER A 16 -10.02 0.19 -2.70
CA SER A 16 -10.91 -0.93 -2.99
C SER A 16 -10.07 -2.09 -3.49
N TRP A 17 -9.72 -3.02 -2.60
CA TRP A 17 -9.00 -4.24 -2.95
C TRP A 17 -9.97 -5.27 -3.51
N HIS A 18 -9.60 -5.92 -4.62
CA HIS A 18 -10.39 -7.02 -5.18
C HIS A 18 -10.25 -8.27 -4.30
N GLU A 19 -9.02 -8.62 -3.95
CA GLU A 19 -8.70 -9.67 -2.99
C GLU A 19 -7.63 -9.16 -2.02
N VAL A 20 -7.81 -9.44 -0.72
CA VAL A 20 -6.82 -9.10 0.31
C VAL A 20 -6.63 -10.28 1.25
N ASN A 21 -5.37 -10.66 1.45
CA ASN A 21 -4.97 -11.72 2.35
C ASN A 21 -4.04 -11.18 3.44
N CYS A 22 -4.30 -11.57 4.68
CA CYS A 22 -3.49 -11.19 5.83
C CYS A 22 -2.38 -12.23 6.03
N VAL A 23 -1.13 -11.82 5.87
CA VAL A 23 0.05 -12.68 6.03
C VAL A 23 0.88 -12.20 7.22
N GLY A 24 1.05 -13.08 8.21
CA GLY A 24 1.99 -12.84 9.30
C GLY A 24 3.42 -13.07 8.84
N LEU A 25 4.31 -12.13 9.16
CA LEU A 25 5.76 -12.28 9.05
C LEU A 25 6.32 -12.47 10.47
N PRO A 26 6.34 -13.71 11.00
CA PRO A 26 6.82 -13.98 12.36
C PRO A 26 8.29 -13.60 12.53
N GLU A 27 9.09 -13.72 11.45
CA GLU A 27 10.51 -13.29 11.42
C GLU A 27 10.68 -11.80 11.74
N LEU A 28 9.68 -10.97 11.39
CA LEU A 28 9.71 -9.51 11.58
C LEU A 28 8.76 -9.02 12.67
N GLN A 29 7.98 -9.93 13.26
CA GLN A 29 6.89 -9.65 14.20
C GLN A 29 5.90 -8.62 13.63
N LEU A 30 5.55 -8.77 12.36
CA LEU A 30 4.67 -7.84 11.63
C LEU A 30 3.60 -8.62 10.87
N ILE A 31 2.53 -7.93 10.53
CA ILE A 31 1.47 -8.43 9.64
C ILE A 31 1.54 -7.62 8.36
N CYS A 32 1.42 -8.29 7.22
CA CYS A 32 1.32 -7.69 5.90
C CYS A 32 -0.04 -8.03 5.30
N LEU A 33 -0.66 -7.06 4.65
CA LEU A 33 -1.87 -7.23 3.85
C LEU A 33 -1.45 -7.32 2.40
N VAL A 34 -1.80 -8.40 1.73
CA VAL A 34 -1.26 -8.72 0.43
C VAL A 34 -2.43 -9.01 -0.47
N GLY A 35 -2.54 -8.28 -1.57
CA GLY A 35 -3.75 -8.29 -2.36
C GLY A 35 -3.56 -7.68 -3.74
N THR A 36 -4.60 -7.77 -4.55
CA THR A 36 -4.66 -7.15 -5.87
C THR A 36 -5.69 -6.03 -5.83
N GLU A 37 -5.31 -4.84 -6.31
CA GLU A 37 -6.24 -3.73 -6.43
C GLU A 37 -7.20 -3.95 -7.61
N ILE A 38 -6.67 -4.48 -8.71
CA ILE A 38 -7.40 -4.81 -9.93
C ILE A 38 -7.19 -6.29 -10.27
N GLU A 39 -8.26 -6.97 -10.68
CA GLU A 39 -8.22 -8.35 -11.16
C GLU A 39 -7.24 -8.45 -12.36
N GLY A 40 -6.16 -9.21 -12.20
CA GLY A 40 -5.10 -9.35 -13.21
C GLY A 40 -3.90 -8.40 -13.06
N GLU A 41 -3.89 -7.49 -12.09
CA GLU A 41 -2.68 -6.73 -11.71
C GLU A 41 -1.77 -7.52 -10.76
N GLY A 42 -0.49 -7.11 -10.70
CA GLY A 42 0.49 -7.67 -9.78
C GLY A 42 0.10 -7.50 -8.31
N LEU A 43 0.52 -8.46 -7.49
CA LEU A 43 0.21 -8.50 -6.06
C LEU A 43 0.90 -7.34 -5.32
N GLN A 44 0.13 -6.48 -4.64
CA GLN A 44 0.68 -5.41 -3.82
C GLN A 44 0.76 -5.84 -2.36
N THR A 45 1.90 -5.56 -1.72
CA THR A 45 2.08 -5.75 -0.28
C THR A 45 1.88 -4.42 0.46
N VAL A 46 1.01 -4.40 1.46
CA VAL A 46 0.75 -3.28 2.35
C VAL A 46 1.11 -3.66 3.78
N VAL A 47 1.87 -2.81 4.47
CA VAL A 47 2.27 -3.01 5.86
C VAL A 47 1.59 -1.95 6.73
N PRO A 48 0.57 -2.32 7.54
CA PRO A 48 -0.01 -1.40 8.51
C PRO A 48 1.04 -1.02 9.56
N THR A 49 1.27 0.28 9.69
CA THR A 49 2.28 0.84 10.59
C THR A 49 1.65 1.98 11.38
N PRO A 50 1.62 1.94 12.72
CA PRO A 50 1.12 3.08 13.48
C PRO A 50 2.10 4.27 13.35
N ILE A 51 1.62 5.51 13.42
CA ILE A 51 2.47 6.71 13.35
C ILE A 51 3.61 6.69 14.40
N SER A 52 3.38 6.07 15.55
CA SER A 52 4.37 5.91 16.61
C SER A 52 5.42 4.83 16.34
N ALA A 53 5.23 3.97 15.33
CA ALA A 53 6.21 2.93 15.00
C ALA A 53 7.39 3.50 14.22
N SER A 54 8.59 3.22 14.74
CA SER A 54 9.83 3.48 14.01
C SER A 54 10.08 2.38 12.98
N LEU A 55 10.33 2.78 11.74
CA LEU A 55 10.77 1.87 10.69
C LEU A 55 12.23 2.14 10.35
N SER A 56 13.12 1.22 10.75
CA SER A 56 14.54 1.33 10.42
C SER A 56 14.81 0.84 9.00
N HIS A 57 15.92 1.29 8.40
CA HIS A 57 16.36 0.82 7.09
C HIS A 57 16.52 -0.72 7.05
N ASN A 58 16.95 -1.33 8.17
CA ASN A 58 17.05 -2.78 8.27
C ASN A 58 15.67 -3.44 8.20
N ARG A 59 14.67 -2.90 8.93
CA ARG A 59 13.27 -3.38 8.85
C ARG A 59 12.71 -3.23 7.43
N ILE A 60 12.93 -2.10 6.77
CA ILE A 60 12.50 -1.86 5.38
C ILE A 60 13.05 -2.97 4.46
N ARG A 61 14.35 -3.26 4.56
CA ARG A 61 15.01 -4.28 3.75
C ARG A 61 14.45 -5.67 3.99
N GLU A 62 14.19 -6.02 5.25
CA GLU A 62 13.61 -7.32 5.57
C GLU A 62 12.16 -7.44 5.09
N ILE A 63 11.36 -6.38 5.19
CA ILE A 63 10.00 -6.32 4.63
C ILE A 63 10.03 -6.50 3.11
N LEU A 64 10.96 -5.83 2.41
CA LEU A 64 11.15 -6.00 0.96
C LEU A 64 11.46 -7.45 0.60
N LYS A 65 12.39 -8.09 1.32
CA LYS A 65 12.72 -9.52 1.12
C LYS A 65 11.51 -10.43 1.35
N ALA A 66 10.77 -10.20 2.44
CA ALA A 66 9.59 -10.98 2.77
C ALA A 66 8.48 -10.79 1.73
N SER A 67 8.28 -9.56 1.26
CA SER A 67 7.34 -9.23 0.19
C SER A 67 7.72 -9.95 -1.11
N ARG A 68 9.01 -10.02 -1.45
CA ARG A 68 9.49 -10.79 -2.61
C ARG A 68 9.21 -12.28 -2.49
N LYS A 69 9.50 -12.87 -1.32
CA LYS A 69 9.21 -14.30 -1.06
C LYS A 69 7.72 -14.60 -1.25
N LEU A 70 6.86 -13.64 -0.89
CA LEU A 70 5.42 -13.79 -0.97
C LEU A 70 4.87 -13.62 -2.39
N GLN A 71 5.45 -12.71 -3.18
CA GLN A 71 5.06 -12.51 -4.58
C GLN A 71 5.62 -13.60 -5.50
N GLY A 72 6.70 -14.28 -5.11
CA GLY A 72 7.34 -15.36 -5.90
C GLY A 72 8.03 -14.88 -7.18
N ASP A 73 7.80 -13.63 -7.57
CA ASP A 73 8.31 -13.04 -8.80
C ASP A 73 9.67 -12.37 -8.57
N THR A 74 10.63 -12.70 -9.43
CA THR A 74 12.03 -12.27 -9.30
C THR A 74 12.32 -11.01 -10.11
N ASP A 75 11.45 -10.66 -11.07
CA ASP A 75 11.72 -9.68 -12.11
C ASP A 75 11.16 -8.27 -11.80
N LEU A 76 10.15 -8.17 -10.93
CA LEU A 76 9.62 -6.86 -10.51
C LEU A 76 10.50 -6.18 -9.43
N PRO A 77 10.64 -4.84 -9.48
CA PRO A 77 11.29 -4.09 -8.41
C PRO A 77 10.53 -4.33 -7.11
N MET A 78 11.25 -4.80 -6.08
CA MET A 78 10.63 -5.06 -4.77
C MET A 78 10.01 -3.77 -4.26
N SER A 79 8.70 -3.73 -4.11
CA SER A 79 8.03 -2.61 -3.49
C SER A 79 6.99 -3.08 -2.48
N PHE A 80 6.80 -2.26 -1.46
CA PHE A 80 5.72 -2.42 -0.50
C PHE A 80 5.20 -1.04 -0.12
N THR A 81 3.95 -0.98 0.31
CA THR A 81 3.30 0.25 0.72
C THR A 81 3.12 0.23 2.24
N LEU A 82 3.60 1.25 2.93
CA LEU A 82 3.25 1.48 4.33
C LEU A 82 1.88 2.11 4.40
N ALA A 83 0.97 1.51 5.16
CA ALA A 83 -0.27 2.16 5.55
C ALA A 83 -0.06 2.76 6.95
N ILE A 84 0.36 4.02 6.99
CA ILE A 84 0.63 4.72 8.24
C ILE A 84 -0.70 5.21 8.80
N VAL A 85 -1.11 4.67 9.95
CA VAL A 85 -2.35 5.07 10.62
C VAL A 85 -2.05 6.20 11.60
N GLU A 86 -2.64 7.36 11.34
CA GLU A 86 -2.59 8.55 12.18
C GLU A 86 -3.65 8.51 13.29
N SER A 87 -3.53 9.38 14.29
CA SER A 87 -4.39 9.35 15.49
C SER A 87 -5.85 9.74 15.21
N ASP A 88 -6.07 10.56 14.18
CA ASP A 88 -7.38 10.99 13.69
C ASP A 88 -8.01 9.95 12.72
N SER A 89 -7.47 8.72 12.67
CA SER A 89 -7.87 7.65 11.75
C SER A 89 -7.55 7.91 10.27
N THR A 90 -6.77 8.96 9.97
CA THR A 90 -6.20 9.16 8.64
C THR A 90 -5.19 8.05 8.33
N ILE A 91 -5.29 7.46 7.14
CA ILE A 91 -4.33 6.46 6.66
C ILE A 91 -3.51 7.08 5.54
N VAL A 92 -2.21 7.21 5.76
CA VAL A 92 -1.24 7.71 4.78
C VAL A 92 -0.55 6.52 4.13
N TYR A 93 -0.67 6.42 2.80
CA TYR A 93 -0.01 5.37 2.04
C TYR A 93 1.34 5.86 1.53
N TYR A 94 2.43 5.20 1.93
CA TYR A 94 3.78 5.52 1.48
C TYR A 94 4.41 4.33 0.77
N LYS A 95 4.64 4.43 -0.54
CA LYS A 95 5.26 3.35 -1.32
C LYS A 95 6.78 3.39 -1.17
N LEU A 96 7.35 2.31 -0.67
CA LEU A 96 8.79 2.08 -0.61
C LEU A 96 9.16 1.05 -1.67
N THR A 97 10.10 1.41 -2.54
CA THR A 97 10.59 0.56 -3.61
C THR A 97 12.10 0.42 -3.51
N ASP A 98 12.60 -0.79 -3.68
CA ASP A 98 14.02 -1.08 -3.89
C ASP A 98 14.40 -0.67 -5.32
N GLY A 99 15.20 0.39 -5.44
CA GLY A 99 15.67 0.92 -6.72
C GLY A 99 15.14 2.31 -7.05
N PHE A 100 15.43 2.75 -8.27
CA PHE A 100 15.06 4.10 -8.72
C PHE A 100 13.61 4.10 -9.20
N MET A 101 12.72 4.72 -8.43
CA MET A 101 11.40 5.06 -8.94
C MET A 101 11.55 6.25 -9.87
N LEU A 102 11.30 6.03 -11.17
CA LEU A 102 11.10 7.16 -12.07
C LEU A 102 9.87 7.93 -11.55
N PRO A 103 9.96 9.23 -11.24
CA PRO A 103 8.77 10.03 -11.00
C PRO A 103 7.90 9.92 -12.25
N ASP A 104 6.60 9.68 -12.06
CA ASP A 104 5.67 9.62 -13.17
C ASP A 104 5.81 10.91 -14.03
N PRO A 105 5.91 10.79 -15.37
CA PRO A 105 6.10 11.94 -16.25
C PRO A 105 5.01 13.01 -16.11
N GLN A 106 3.86 12.72 -15.49
CA GLN A 106 2.83 13.73 -15.23
C GLN A 106 3.21 14.72 -14.10
N ASN A 107 4.25 14.45 -13.30
CA ASN A 107 4.72 15.40 -12.27
C ASN A 107 5.69 16.47 -12.81
N ILE A 108 6.23 16.29 -14.03
CA ILE A 108 7.02 17.29 -14.74
C ILE A 108 6.14 18.11 -15.70
N SER A 109 4.98 18.59 -15.24
CA SER A 109 4.42 19.80 -15.83
C SER A 109 5.27 20.99 -15.37
N LEU A 110 6.46 21.12 -15.95
CA LEU A 110 7.24 22.34 -15.92
C LEU A 110 6.33 23.46 -16.43
N ARG A 111 5.73 24.20 -15.51
CA ARG A 111 5.19 25.54 -15.80
C ARG A 111 6.35 26.34 -16.38
N ARG A 112 6.34 26.54 -17.69
CA ARG A 112 7.09 27.58 -18.37
C ARG A 112 6.17 28.25 -19.37
#